data_AF-A0A392QNY0-F1
#
_entry.id   AF-A0A392QNY0-F1
#
_cell.length_a   1.000
_cell.length_b   1.000
_cell.length_c   1.000
_cell.angle_alpha   90.00
_cell.angle_beta   90.00
_cell.angle_gamma   90.00
#
_symmetry.space_group_name_H-M   'P 1'
#
loop_
_entity.id
_entity.type
_entity.pdbx_description
1 polymer ?
#
loop_
_entity_poly.entity_id
_entity_poly.type
_entity_poly.pdbx_seq_one_letter_code
_entity_poly.pdbx_strand_id
1 'polypeptide(L)' 'AEHGPDSQVVLVIAGDGVDQNAIQEELSKQCQSLPRGEFAAKALSHSFIVHARDMLEVSLFVQVSVCTL' A
#
# COMPACT_ATOMS: atom_id res chain seq x y z
N ALA A 1 1.10 -8.63 -1.82
CA ALA A 1 2.41 -8.66 -1.12
C ALA A 1 2.95 -10.09 -0.98
N GLU A 2 2.18 -11.03 -0.44
CA GLU A 2 2.63 -12.41 -0.19
C GLU A 2 2.76 -13.31 -1.44
N HIS A 3 2.27 -12.86 -2.59
CA HIS A 3 2.33 -13.60 -3.85
C HIS A 3 3.77 -13.79 -4.36
N GLY A 4 4.67 -12.83 -4.11
CA GLY A 4 6.08 -12.91 -4.51
C GLY A 4 6.81 -11.57 -4.27
N PRO A 5 8.15 -11.57 -4.20
CA PRO A 5 8.95 -10.38 -3.87
C PRO A 5 8.84 -9.24 -4.90
N ASP A 6 8.45 -9.56 -6.15
CA ASP A 6 8.21 -8.56 -7.20
C ASP A 6 6.77 -7.99 -7.18
N SER A 7 5.98 -8.33 -6.16
CA SER A 7 4.64 -7.74 -6.00
C SER A 7 4.78 -6.27 -5.59
N GLN A 8 4.12 -5.37 -6.31
CA GLN A 8 3.97 -3.98 -5.90
C GLN A 8 2.59 -3.75 -5.28
N VAL A 9 2.55 -3.07 -4.13
CA VAL A 9 1.31 -2.67 -3.47
C VAL A 9 1.29 -1.15 -3.38
N VAL A 10 0.14 -0.54 -3.68
CA VAL A 10 -0.05 0.90 -3.50
C VAL A 10 -1.29 1.09 -2.66
N LEU A 11 -1.15 1.83 -1.56
CA LEU A 11 -2.26 2.25 -0.73
C LEU A 11 -2.59 3.70 -1.07
N VAL A 12 -3.83 3.97 -1.48
CA VAL A 12 -4.31 5.33 -1.70
C VAL A 12 -5.33 5.68 -0.62
N ILE A 13 -5.06 6.73 0.14
CA ILE A 13 -5.92 7.25 1.20
C ILE A 13 -6.66 8.46 0.65
N ALA A 14 -7.99 8.44 0.70
CA ALA A 14 -8.83 9.53 0.22
C ALA A 14 -9.42 10.33 1.40
N GLY A 15 -9.18 11.63 1.43
CA GLY A 15 -9.72 12.54 2.43
C GLY A 15 -8.99 12.54 3.78
N ASP A 16 -9.54 13.31 4.72
CA ASP A 16 -8.95 13.52 6.04
C ASP A 16 -9.56 12.59 7.09
N GLY A 17 -8.77 12.21 8.11
CA GLY A 17 -9.22 11.41 9.24
C GLY A 17 -8.80 9.93 9.23
N VAL A 18 -7.98 9.52 8.26
CA VAL A 18 -7.38 8.19 8.24
C VAL A 18 -6.11 8.16 9.08
N ASP A 19 -6.10 7.32 10.12
CA ASP A 19 -4.94 7.13 10.99
C ASP A 19 -3.90 6.23 10.32
N GLN A 20 -2.91 6.88 9.70
CA GLN A 20 -1.78 6.20 9.06
C GLN A 20 -0.95 5.36 10.05
N ASN A 21 -0.85 5.80 11.30
CA ASN A 21 -0.06 5.10 12.31
C ASN A 21 -0.74 3.79 12.70
N ALA A 22 -2.06 3.81 12.89
CA ALA A 22 -2.83 2.58 13.14
C ALA A 22 -2.72 1.58 11.98
N ILE A 23 -2.75 2.06 10.73
CA ILE A 23 -2.58 1.23 9.54
C ILE A 23 -1.16 0.63 9.48
N GLN A 24 -0.14 1.43 9.76
CA GLN A 24 1.26 0.98 9.75
C GLN A 24 1.54 -0.06 10.85
N GLU A 25 1.00 0.15 12.06
CA GLU A 25 1.12 -0.79 13.17
C GLU A 25 0.47 -2.13 12.83
N GLU A 26 -0.73 -2.09 12.26
CA GLU A 26 -1.46 -3.30 11.89
C GLU A 26 -0.77 -4.04 10.73
N LEU A 27 -0.24 -3.32 9.74
CA LEU A 27 0.60 -3.88 8.68
C LEU A 27 1.83 -4.59 9.24
N SER A 28 2.50 -4.02 10.23
CA SER A 28 3.67 -4.61 10.87
C SER A 28 3.30 -5.89 11.64
N LYS A 29 2.21 -5.86 12.43
CA LYS A 29 1.69 -7.03 13.16
C LYS A 29 1.33 -8.17 12.22
N GLN A 30 0.59 -7.87 11.15
CA GLN A 30 0.18 -8.87 10.17
C GLN A 30 1.38 -9.43 9.41
N CYS A 31 2.32 -8.60 8.96
CA CYS A 31 3.54 -9.07 8.29
C CYS A 31 4.38 -10.00 9.16
N GLN A 32 4.47 -9.76 10.47
CA GLN A 32 5.19 -10.63 11.41
C GLN A 32 4.48 -11.96 11.68
N SER A 33 3.14 -11.99 11.61
CA SER A 33 2.36 -13.21 11.81
C SER A 33 2.29 -14.12 10.57
N LEU A 34 2.66 -13.61 9.38
CA LEU A 34 2.55 -14.36 8.14
C LEU A 34 3.71 -15.36 7.99
N PRO A 35 3.44 -16.62 7.61
CA PRO A 35 4.48 -17.63 7.37
C PRO A 35 5.43 -17.26 6.22
N ARG A 36 5.08 -16.25 5.40
CA ARG A 36 5.91 -15.67 4.33
C ARG A 36 6.15 -14.16 4.53
N GLY A 37 6.26 -13.73 5.79
CA GLY A 37 6.43 -12.32 6.16
C GLY A 37 7.61 -11.62 5.49
N GLU A 38 8.72 -12.31 5.22
CA GLU A 38 9.88 -11.74 4.53
C GLU A 38 9.57 -11.31 3.09
N PHE A 39 8.72 -12.03 2.36
CA PHE A 39 8.30 -11.62 1.02
C PHE A 39 7.34 -10.43 1.08
N ALA A 40 6.45 -10.40 2.06
CA ALA A 40 5.57 -9.26 2.27
C ALA A 40 6.37 -8.00 2.64
N ALA A 41 7.36 -8.11 3.52
CA ALA A 41 8.24 -7.00 3.90
C ALA A 41 9.04 -6.46 2.70
N LYS A 42 9.53 -7.35 1.83
CA LYS A 42 10.27 -6.95 0.62
C LYS A 42 9.38 -6.32 -0.46
N ALA A 43 8.16 -6.82 -0.63
CA ALA A 43 7.15 -6.16 -1.47
C ALA A 43 6.79 -4.76 -0.91
N LEU A 44 6.67 -4.65 0.41
CA LEU A 44 6.36 -3.39 1.09
C LEU A 44 7.49 -2.36 1.01
N SER A 45 8.76 -2.78 0.92
CA SER A 45 9.88 -1.83 0.75
C SER A 45 9.87 -1.12 -0.62
N HIS A 46 9.15 -1.66 -1.60
CA HIS A 46 8.92 -1.03 -2.91
C HIS A 46 7.51 -0.42 -3.05
N SER A 47 6.73 -0.46 -1.97
CA SER A 47 5.36 0.04 -1.90
C SER A 47 5.34 1.45 -1.31
N PHE A 48 4.34 2.25 -1.67
CA PHE A 48 4.20 3.62 -1.17
C PHE A 48 2.73 3.96 -0.89
N ILE A 49 2.53 4.92 0.01
CA ILE A 49 1.21 5.42 0.40
C ILE A 49 0.98 6.77 -0.28
N VAL A 50 -0.13 6.92 -0.98
CA VAL A 50 -0.53 8.15 -1.66
C VAL A 50 -1.71 8.77 -0.93
N HIS A 51 -1.60 10.06 -0.63
CA HIS A 51 -2.69 10.86 -0.06
C HIS A 51 -3.39 11.63 -1.16
N ALA A 52 -4.67 11.34 -1.34
CA ALA A 52 -5.55 12.02 -2.28
C ALA A 52 -6.60 12.81 -1.50
N ARG A 53 -6.92 14.02 -1.95
CA ARG A 53 -7.91 14.89 -1.31
C ARG A 53 -9.32 14.37 -1.50
N ASP A 54 -9.58 13.73 -2.64
CA ASP A 54 -10.90 13.21 -3.00
C ASP A 54 -10.78 11.94 -3.86
N MET A 55 -11.93 11.27 -4.08
CA MET A 55 -11.97 10.06 -4.90
C MET A 55 -11.62 10.31 -6.38
N LEU A 56 -11.74 11.54 -6.89
CA LEU A 56 -11.35 11.84 -8.27
C LEU A 56 -9.83 11.79 -8.41
N GLU A 57 -9.10 12.34 -7.44
CA GLU A 57 -7.64 12.25 -7.38
C GLU A 57 -7.18 10.79 -7.22
N VAL A 58 -7.90 9.97 -6.44
CA VAL A 58 -7.65 8.51 -6.39
C VAL A 58 -7.83 7.87 -7.76
N SER A 59 -8.97 8.11 -8.42
CA SER A 59 -9.27 7.50 -9.72
C SER A 59 -8.26 7.93 -10.78
N LEU A 60 -7.84 9.19 -10.77
CA LEU A 60 -6.83 9.72 -11.69
C LEU A 60 -5.48 9.07 -11.43
N PHE A 61 -5.06 8.98 -10.17
CA PHE A 61 -3.80 8.37 -9.77
C PHE A 61 -3.74 6.89 -10.19
N VAL A 62 -4.78 6.12 -9.89
CA VAL A 62 -4.87 4.70 -10.28
C VAL A 62 -4.79 4.54 -11.80
N GLN A 63 -5.49 5.39 -12.55
CA GLN A 63 -5.49 5.32 -14.01
C GLN A 63 -4.12 5.67 -14.63
N VAL A 64 -3.44 6.70 -14.11
CA VAL A 64 -2.10 7.09 -14.57
C VAL A 64 -1.05 6.04 -14.18
N SER A 65 -1.10 5.50 -12.97
CA SER A 65 -0.17 4.45 -12.54
C SER A 65 -0.29 3.17 -13.34
N VAL A 66 -1.51 2.74 -13.70
CA VAL A 66 -1.72 1.57 -14.57
C VAL A 66 -1.23 1.79 -16.00
N CYS A 67 -1.25 3.03 -16.51
CA CYS A 67 -0.72 3.34 -17.85
C CYS A 67 0.80 3.53 -17.91
N THR A 68 1.49 3.65 -16.77
CA THR A 68 2.94 3.92 -16.71
C THR A 68 3.77 2.69 -16.32
N LEU A 69 3.11 1.58 -15.98
CA LEU A 69 3.69 0.25 -15.72
C LEU A 69 3.49 -0.66 -16.94
#